data_AF-A0AAE9YPN6-F1
#
_entry.id   AF-A0AAE9YPN6-F1
#
_cell.length_a   1.000
_cell.length_b   1.000
_cell.length_c   1.000
_cell.angle_alpha   90.00
_cell.angle_beta   90.00
_cell.angle_gamma   90.00
#
_symmetry.space_group_name_H-M   'P 1'
#
loop_
_entity.id
_entity.type
_entity.pdbx_description
1 polymer ?
#
loop_
_entity_poly.entity_id
_entity_poly.type
_entity_poly.pdbx_seq_one_letter_code
_entity_poly.pdbx_strand_id
1 'polypeptide(L)' 'MKYLTALIMGCIFVIALTVFITPYANDMYMIFYELSSGPDTETMLLNKLIFIHIPIYFILGFIAGIFLHKKCLANKTSGR' A
#
# COMPACT_ATOMS: atom_id res chain seq x y z
N MET A 1 22.16 4.00 0.68
CA MET A 1 21.10 3.78 -0.33
C MET A 1 19.70 3.94 0.28
N LYS A 2 19.38 5.10 0.89
CA LYS A 2 18.10 5.32 1.60
C LYS A 2 16.87 5.15 0.69
N TYR A 3 16.98 5.65 -0.54
CA TYR A 3 15.91 5.58 -1.53
C TYR A 3 15.67 4.16 -2.05
N LEU A 4 16.70 3.31 -2.08
CA LEU A 4 16.55 1.90 -2.45
C LEU A 4 15.74 1.14 -1.40
N THR A 5 16.03 1.35 -0.10
CA THR A 5 15.27 0.73 0.99
C THR A 5 13.82 1.21 0.99
N ALA A 6 13.59 2.49 0.74
CA ALA A 6 12.25 3.06 0.60
C ALA A 6 11.48 2.48 -0.59
N LEU A 7 12.15 2.32 -1.74
CA LEU A 7 11.54 1.74 -2.94
C LEU A 7 11.14 0.28 -2.75
N ILE A 8 12.03 -0.54 -2.16
CA ILE A 8 11.73 -1.94 -1.85
C ILE A 8 10.55 -2.03 -0.88
N MET A 9 10.54 -1.21 0.17
CA MET A 9 9.42 -1.17 1.13
C MET A 9 8.11 -0.71 0.49
N GLY A 10 8.16 0.24 -0.45
CA GLY A 10 7.00 0.64 -1.25
C GLY A 10 6.40 -0.55 -2.02
N CYS A 11 7.22 -1.32 -2.73
CA CYS A 11 6.76 -2.50 -3.46
C CYS A 11 6.18 -3.58 -2.52
N ILE A 12 6.84 -3.83 -1.38
CA ILE A 12 6.36 -4.80 -0.38
C ILE A 12 4.99 -4.39 0.14
N PHE A 13 4.79 -3.11 0.45
CA PHE A 13 3.51 -2.60 0.94
C PHE A 13 2.41 -2.69 -0.11
N VAL A 14 2.71 -2.38 -1.38
CA VAL A 14 1.73 -2.56 -2.46
C VAL A 14 1.23 -3.99 -2.49
N ILE A 15 2.14 -4.97 -2.47
CA ILE A 15 1.77 -6.40 -2.51
C ILE A 15 0.98 -6.78 -1.25
N ALA A 16 1.52 -6.46 -0.07
CA ALA A 16 0.91 -6.85 1.19
C ALA A 16 -0.49 -6.24 1.37
N LEU A 17 -0.63 -4.92 1.20
CA LEU A 17 -1.90 -4.23 1.42
C LEU A 17 -2.92 -4.54 0.30
N THR A 18 -2.46 -4.88 -0.90
CA THR A 18 -3.37 -5.38 -1.94
C THR A 18 -4.03 -6.70 -1.54
N VAL A 19 -3.28 -7.61 -0.91
CA VAL A 19 -3.85 -8.89 -0.44
C VAL A 19 -4.69 -8.70 0.82
N PHE A 20 -4.22 -7.89 1.77
CA PHE A 20 -4.84 -7.81 3.10
C PHE A 20 -5.91 -6.74 3.26
N ILE A 21 -5.81 -5.59 2.58
CA ILE A 21 -6.72 -4.45 2.78
C ILE A 21 -7.72 -4.32 1.64
N THR A 22 -7.28 -4.50 0.38
CA THR A 22 -8.15 -4.25 -0.78
C THR A 22 -9.46 -5.06 -0.77
N PRO A 23 -9.49 -6.36 -0.41
CA PRO A 23 -10.75 -7.10 -0.35
C PRO A 23 -11.75 -6.45 0.61
N TYR A 24 -11.32 -6.13 1.84
CA TYR A 24 -12.18 -5.47 2.83
C TYR A 24 -12.59 -4.06 2.41
N ALA A 25 -11.69 -3.29 1.79
CA ALA A 25 -12.00 -1.96 1.29
C ALA A 25 -13.01 -1.99 0.13
N ASN A 26 -12.95 -3.02 -0.71
CA ASN A 26 -13.89 -3.24 -1.80
C ASN A 26 -15.27 -3.67 -1.27
N ASP A 27 -15.32 -4.61 -0.32
CA ASP A 27 -16.58 -5.04 0.31
C ASP A 27 -17.28 -3.86 1.00
N MET A 28 -16.54 -3.09 1.80
CA MET A 28 -17.07 -1.88 2.44
C MET A 28 -17.59 -0.85 1.42
N TYR A 29 -16.90 -0.71 0.29
CA TYR A 29 -17.30 0.19 -0.78
C TYR A 29 -18.58 -0.30 -1.47
N MET A 30 -18.67 -1.60 -1.78
CA MET A 30 -19.87 -2.17 -2.39
C MET A 30 -21.09 -2.04 -1.49
N ILE A 31 -20.94 -2.26 -0.18
CA ILE A 31 -22.01 -2.09 0.81
C ILE A 31 -22.45 -0.63 0.89
N PHE A 32 -21.50 0.30 0.98
CA PHE A 32 -21.82 1.73 1.16
C PHE A 32 -22.52 2.34 -0.06
N TYR A 33 -22.18 1.87 -1.26
CA TYR A 33 -22.74 2.37 -2.52
C TYR A 33 -23.82 1.46 -3.12
N GLU A 34 -24.26 0.43 -2.38
CA GLU A 34 -25.28 -0.55 -2.80
C GLU A 34 -24.99 -1.16 -4.19
N LEU A 35 -23.72 -1.40 -4.48
CA LEU A 35 -23.28 -1.89 -5.77
C LEU A 35 -23.61 -3.38 -5.93
N SER A 36 -24.33 -3.73 -6.99
CA SER A 36 -24.56 -5.11 -7.38
C SER A 36 -23.31 -5.72 -8.01
N SER A 37 -23.06 -7.00 -7.74
CA SER A 37 -22.01 -7.76 -8.43
C SER A 37 -22.29 -7.81 -9.93
N GLY A 38 -21.30 -7.41 -10.73
CA GLY A 38 -21.41 -7.37 -12.19
C GLY A 38 -20.14 -6.80 -12.83
N PRO A 39 -20.00 -6.93 -14.16
CA PRO A 39 -18.80 -6.55 -14.89
C PRO A 39 -18.47 -5.05 -14.75
N ASP A 40 -19.48 -4.19 -14.64
CA ASP A 40 -19.29 -2.75 -14.43
C ASP A 40 -18.69 -2.45 -13.05
N THR A 41 -19.21 -3.11 -12.01
CA THR A 41 -18.71 -3.00 -10.64
C THR A 41 -17.29 -3.53 -10.52
N GLU A 42 -16.99 -4.69 -11.14
CA GLU A 42 -15.64 -5.25 -11.16
C GLU A 42 -14.63 -4.31 -11.83
N THR A 43 -15.02 -3.70 -12.95
CA THR A 43 -14.18 -2.71 -13.66
C THR A 43 -13.95 -1.47 -12.81
N MET A 44 -14.98 -1.00 -12.10
CA MET A 44 -14.89 0.14 -11.19
C MET A 44 -13.94 -0.14 -10.01
N LEU A 45 -14.06 -1.31 -9.39
CA LEU A 45 -13.19 -1.73 -8.29
C LEU A 45 -11.74 -1.91 -8.75
N LEU A 46 -11.53 -2.43 -9.95
CA LEU A 46 -10.20 -2.58 -10.56
C LEU A 46 -9.56 -1.21 -10.86
N ASN A 47 -10.33 -0.27 -11.41
CA ASN A 47 -9.86 1.10 -11.59
C ASN A 47 -9.50 1.75 -10.25
N LYS A 48 -10.31 1.51 -9.21
CA LYS A 48 -10.03 2.00 -7.86
C LYS A 48 -8.76 1.37 -7.27
N LEU A 49 -8.50 0.09 -7.54
CA LEU A 49 -7.26 -0.56 -7.13
C LEU A 49 -6.04 0.10 -7.77
N ILE A 50 -6.07 0.28 -9.10
CA ILE A 50 -4.94 0.79 -9.88
C ILE A 50 -4.65 2.27 -9.58
N PHE A 51 -5.68 3.11 -9.58
CA PHE A 51 -5.50 4.56 -9.50
C PHE A 51 -5.51 5.12 -8.08
N ILE A 52 -6.04 4.38 -7.10
CA ILE A 52 -6.16 4.85 -5.72
C ILE A 52 -5.33 3.98 -4.78
N HIS A 53 -5.62 2.69 -4.68
CA HIS A 53 -5.00 1.83 -3.67
C HIS A 53 -3.50 1.62 -3.91
N ILE A 54 -3.09 1.24 -5.13
CA ILE A 54 -1.67 0.99 -5.45
C ILE A 54 -0.79 2.23 -5.16
N PRO A 55 -1.13 3.45 -5.63
CA PRO A 55 -0.35 4.63 -5.30
C PRO A 55 -0.29 4.93 -3.80
N ILE A 56 -1.42 4.82 -3.09
CA ILE A 56 -1.48 5.08 -1.65
C ILE A 56 -0.61 4.07 -0.89
N TYR A 57 -0.73 2.78 -1.20
CA TYR A 57 0.06 1.73 -0.56
C TYR A 57 1.55 1.91 -0.82
N PHE A 58 1.91 2.28 -2.04
CA PHE A 58 3.31 2.56 -2.38
C PHE A 58 3.86 3.73 -1.58
N ILE A 59 3.12 4.85 -1.49
CA ILE A 59 3.54 6.03 -0.72
C ILE A 59 3.71 5.68 0.77
N LEU A 60 2.76 4.93 1.35
CA LEU A 60 2.85 4.47 2.74
C LEU A 60 4.10 3.61 2.97
N GLY A 61 4.36 2.64 2.10
CA GLY A 61 5.55 1.81 2.18
C GLY A 61 6.85 2.58 1.97
N PHE A 62 6.85 3.56 1.07
CA PHE A 62 7.99 4.42 0.81
C PHE A 62 8.35 5.27 2.03
N ILE A 63 7.35 5.89 2.65
CA ILE A 63 7.51 6.66 3.89
C ILE A 63 8.00 5.73 5.01
N ALA A 64 7.39 4.56 5.19
CA ALA A 64 7.81 3.58 6.18
C ALA A 64 9.27 3.13 5.97
N GLY A 65 9.68 2.89 4.73
CA GLY A 65 11.06 2.52 4.41
C GLY A 65 12.07 3.65 4.66
N ILE A 66 11.69 4.91 4.47
CA ILE A 66 12.50 6.06 4.88
C ILE A 66 12.69 6.08 6.40
N PHE A 67 11.63 5.88 7.18
CA PHE A 67 11.70 5.84 8.64
C PHE A 67 12.53 4.66 9.14
N LEU A 68 12.32 3.47 8.56
CA LEU A 68 13.08 2.27 8.89
C LEU A 68 14.57 2.47 8.61
N HIS A 69 14.92 3.03 7.45
CA HIS A 69 16.31 3.28 7.10
C HIS A 69 16.97 4.27 8.07
N LYS A 70 16.27 5.35 8.43
CA LYS A 70 16.76 6.32 9.44
C LYS A 70 16.99 5.64 10.80
N LYS A 71 16.04 4.83 11.28
CA LYS A 71 16.14 4.13 12.56
C LYS A 71 17.28 3.10 12.57
N CYS A 72 17.47 2.38 11.46
CA CYS A 72 18.54 1.39 11.32
C CYS A 72 19.94 2.05 11.34
N LEU A 73 20.09 3.21 10.70
CA LEU A 73 21.32 4.02 10.77
C LEU A 73 21.61 4.55 12.18
N ALA A 74 20.59 5.08 12.87
CA ALA A 74 20.76 5.58 14.23
C ALA A 74 21.22 4.49 15.21
N ASN A 75 20.62 3.30 15.15
CA ASN A 75 21.04 2.16 15.97
C ASN A 75 22.46 1.68 15.67
N LYS A 76 22.90 1.75 14.41
CA LYS A 76 24.28 1.39 14.02
C LYS A 76 25.32 2.37 14.57
N THR A 77 24.92 3.61 14.84
CA THR A 77 25.82 4.67 15.34
C THR A 77 25.89 4.66 16.88
N SER A 78 24.82 4.26 17.56
CA SER A 78 24.76 4.16 19.02
C SER A 78 25.37 2.88 19.61
N GLY A 79 25.64 1.87 18.79
CA GLY A 79 26.27 0.60 19.21
C GLY A 79 27.79 0.58 19.10
N ARG A 80 28.43 1.75 18.93
CA ARG A 80 29.87 1.93 18.79
C ARG A 80 30.35 2.91 19.86
#